data_AF-A0A354AUT1-F1
#
_entry.id   AF-A0A354AUT1-F1
#
_cell.length_a   1.000
_cell.length_b   1.000
_cell.length_c   1.000
_cell.angle_alpha   90.00
_cell.angle_beta   90.00
_cell.angle_gamma   90.00
#
_symmetry.space_group_name_H-M   'P 1'
#
loop_
_entity.id
_entity.type
_entity.pdbx_description
1 polymer ?
#
loop_
_entity_poly.entity_id
_entity_poly.type
_entity_poly.pdbx_seq_one_letter_code
_entity_poly.pdbx_strand_id
1 'polypeptide(L)' 'MPSITFKPKQVVKRLLTPLSPRALDVMTKRYGLGESVDRMTLEGIGKTYGITRERVRQIENFALASIKKAD' A
#
# COMPACT_ATOMS: atom_id res chain seq x y z
N MET A 1 -14.42 16.66 -17.32
CA MET A 1 -13.69 15.86 -16.31
C MET A 1 -12.92 16.83 -15.45
N PRO A 2 -13.08 16.84 -14.12
CA PRO A 2 -12.29 17.72 -13.26
C PRO A 2 -10.81 17.34 -13.42
N SER A 3 -9.98 18.30 -13.82
CA SER A 3 -8.53 18.12 -13.83
C SER A 3 -8.06 18.07 -12.38
N ILE A 4 -7.44 16.97 -11.98
CA ILE A 4 -6.84 16.86 -10.65
C ILE A 4 -5.73 17.92 -10.55
N THR A 5 -5.93 18.94 -9.71
CA THR A 5 -5.02 20.09 -9.58
C THR A 5 -3.70 19.74 -8.87
N PHE A 6 -3.65 18.61 -8.15
CA PHE A 6 -2.48 18.18 -7.38
C PHE A 6 -1.72 17.04 -8.07
N LYS A 7 -0.43 16.87 -7.73
CA LYS A 7 0.45 15.82 -8.26
C LYS A 7 0.20 14.48 -7.53
N PRO A 8 -0.53 13.51 -8.10
CA PRO A 8 -1.01 12.35 -7.32
C PRO A 8 0.12 11.45 -6.84
N LYS A 9 1.14 11.22 -7.68
CA LYS A 9 2.32 10.42 -7.32
C LYS A 9 3.07 10.99 -6.11
N GLN A 10 3.16 12.33 -6.00
CA GLN A 10 3.84 12.97 -4.87
C GLN A 10 3.03 12.85 -3.59
N VAL A 11 1.71 13.03 -3.67
CA VAL A 11 0.81 12.87 -2.51
C VAL A 11 0.86 11.44 -2.00
N VAL A 12 0.73 10.44 -2.88
CA VAL A 12 0.82 9.02 -2.49
C VAL A 12 2.17 8.73 -1.83
N LYS A 13 3.29 9.19 -2.40
CA LYS A 13 4.62 8.98 -1.81
C LYS A 13 4.72 9.58 -0.40
N ARG A 14 4.15 10.77 -0.18
CA ARG A 14 4.09 11.41 1.14
C ARG A 14 3.29 10.59 2.14
N LEU A 15 2.08 10.16 1.75
CA LEU A 15 1.19 9.35 2.58
C LEU A 15 1.78 7.99 2.98
N LEU A 16 2.61 7.40 2.11
CA LEU A 16 3.26 6.11 2.37
C LEU A 16 4.56 6.22 3.21
N THR A 17 5.10 7.44 3.39
CA THR A 17 6.35 7.68 4.14
C THR A 17 6.34 7.16 5.59
N PRO A 18 5.26 7.26 6.39
CA PRO A 18 5.24 6.78 7.78
C PRO A 18 5.09 5.24 7.89
N LEU A 19 4.91 4.52 6.78
CA LEU A 19 4.74 3.07 6.83
C LEU A 19 6.06 2.35 7.09
N SER A 20 5.98 1.24 7.83
CA SER A 20 7.13 0.33 7.94
C SER A 20 7.48 -0.25 6.57
N PRO A 21 8.75 -0.66 6.31
CA PRO A 21 9.16 -1.20 5.01
C PRO A 21 8.27 -2.35 4.52
N ARG A 22 7.82 -3.21 5.45
CA ARG A 22 6.92 -4.33 5.15
C ARG A 22 5.51 -3.86 4.79
N ALA A 23 4.97 -2.88 5.51
CA ALA A 23 3.66 -2.31 5.20
C ALA A 23 3.67 -1.53 3.88
N LEU A 24 4.75 -0.79 3.61
CA LEU A 24 5.01 -0.11 2.35
C LEU A 24 5.01 -1.11 1.19
N ASP A 25 5.78 -2.19 1.27
CA ASP A 25 5.84 -3.19 0.18
C ASP A 25 4.49 -3.89 -0.04
N VAL A 26 3.80 -4.27 1.04
CA VAL A 26 2.43 -4.82 0.94
C VAL A 26 1.51 -3.84 0.23
N MET A 27 1.57 -2.54 0.55
CA MET A 27 0.74 -1.53 -0.11
C MET A 27 1.08 -1.27 -1.56
N THR A 28 2.38 -1.21 -1.87
CA THR A 28 2.88 -1.08 -3.23
C THR A 28 2.40 -2.25 -4.10
N LYS A 29 2.56 -3.50 -3.64
CA LYS A 29 2.12 -4.71 -4.37
C LYS A 29 0.60 -4.82 -4.46
N ARG A 30 -0.13 -4.45 -3.40
CA ARG A 30 -1.60 -4.57 -3.37
C ARG A 30 -2.27 -3.62 -4.36
N TYR A 31 -1.77 -2.39 -4.46
CA TYR A 31 -2.40 -1.33 -5.25
C TYR A 31 -1.64 -0.94 -6.52
N GLY A 32 -0.47 -1.51 -6.79
CA GLY A 32 0.36 -1.20 -7.96
C GLY A 32 0.91 0.22 -7.90
N LEU A 33 1.42 0.64 -6.73
CA LEU A 33 1.87 2.02 -6.48
C LEU A 33 3.36 2.24 -6.80
N GLY A 34 4.03 1.20 -7.29
CA GLY A 34 5.46 1.21 -7.61
C GLY A 34 5.72 1.49 -9.09
N GLU A 35 6.88 1.03 -9.57
CA GLU A 35 7.19 1.07 -11.01
C GLU A 35 6.33 0.07 -11.79
N SER A 36 6.01 -1.08 -11.20
CA SER A 36 5.00 -1.98 -11.73
C SER A 36 3.60 -1.52 -11.29
N VAL A 37 2.69 -1.51 -12.25
CA VAL A 37 1.26 -1.22 -12.03
C VAL A 37 0.47 -2.48 -11.69
N ASP A 38 1.15 -3.63 -11.61
CA ASP A 38 0.53 -4.92 -11.32
C ASP A 38 0.03 -4.97 -9.88
N ARG A 39 -1.23 -5.39 -9.75
CA ARG A 39 -1.88 -5.56 -8.44
C ARG A 39 -1.85 -7.01 -8.03
N MET A 40 -1.45 -7.25 -6.79
CA MET A 40 -1.45 -8.57 -6.18
C MET A 40 -2.65 -8.77 -5.24
N THR A 41 -3.11 -10.01 -5.15
CA THR A 41 -4.12 -10.42 -4.16
C THR A 41 -3.48 -10.57 -2.77
N LEU A 42 -4.28 -10.45 -1.71
CA LEU A 42 -3.80 -10.71 -0.35
C LEU A 42 -3.21 -12.13 -0.20
N GLU A 43 -3.79 -13.10 -0.91
CA GLU A 43 -3.27 -14.47 -0.95
C GLU A 43 -1.93 -14.54 -1.70
N GLY A 44 -1.81 -13.88 -2.87
CA GLY A 44 -0.56 -13.84 -3.63
C GLY A 44 0.58 -13.21 -2.83
N ILE A 45 0.31 -12.07 -2.19
CA ILE A 45 1.26 -11.41 -1.28
C ILE A 45 1.60 -12.36 -0.11
N GLY A 46 0.60 -13.03 0.46
CA GLY A 46 0.80 -13.99 1.55
C GLY A 46 1.75 -15.12 1.16
N LYS A 47 1.57 -15.68 -0.03
CA LYS A 47 2.47 -16.71 -0.60
C LYS A 47 3.91 -16.20 -0.75
N THR A 48 4.11 -14.98 -1.27
CA THR A 48 5.45 -14.38 -1.40
C THR A 48 6.14 -14.21 -0.04
N TYR A 49 5.37 -13.91 1.01
CA TYR A 49 5.88 -13.66 2.35
C TYR A 49 5.88 -14.89 3.27
N GLY A 50 5.39 -16.05 2.80
CA GLY A 50 5.21 -17.25 3.63
C GLY A 50 4.24 -17.05 4.80
N ILE A 51 3.25 -16.17 4.65
CA ILE A 51 2.25 -15.87 5.70
C ILE A 51 0.82 -16.08 5.19
N THR A 52 -0.11 -16.22 6.14
CA THR A 52 -1.53 -16.36 5.80
C THR A 52 -2.08 -15.09 5.17
N ARG A 53 -3.10 -15.25 4.32
CA ARG A 53 -3.89 -14.14 3.76
C ARG A 53 -4.38 -13.17 4.85
N GLU A 54 -4.81 -13.71 5.99
CA GLU A 54 -5.30 -12.90 7.10
C GLU A 54 -4.20 -12.04 7.72
N ARG A 55 -2.97 -12.56 7.82
CA ARG A 55 -1.84 -11.75 8.29
C ARG A 55 -1.55 -10.58 7.35
N VAL A 56 -1.65 -10.79 6.03
CA VAL A 56 -1.51 -9.68 5.06
C VAL A 56 -2.63 -8.65 5.23
N ARG A 57 -3.87 -9.09 5.43
CA ARG A 57 -5.02 -8.20 5.71
C ARG A 57 -4.79 -7.33 6.95
N GLN A 58 -4.24 -7.91 8.02
CA GLN A 58 -3.88 -7.16 9.24
C GLN A 58 -2.83 -6.08 8.96
N ILE A 59 -1.79 -6.41 8.19
CA ILE A 59 -0.75 -5.46 7.79
C ILE A 59 -1.35 -4.33 6.95
N GLU A 60 -2.22 -4.64 5.99
CA GLU A 60 -2.94 -3.64 5.19
C GLU A 60 -3.79 -2.71 6.07
N ASN A 61 -4.58 -3.26 7.00
CA ASN A 61 -5.39 -2.44 7.91
C ASN A 61 -4.53 -1.52 8.78
N PHE A 62 -3.41 -2.03 9.30
CA PHE A 62 -2.48 -1.23 10.09
C PHE A 62 -1.85 -0.10 9.26
N ALA A 63 -1.51 -0.38 8.00
CA ALA A 63 -0.99 0.63 7.08
C ALA A 63 -2.02 1.72 6.82
N LEU A 64 -3.25 1.35 6.47
CA LEU A 64 -4.35 2.30 6.24
C LEU A 64 -4.66 3.15 7.49
N ALA A 65 -4.64 2.54 8.68
CA ALA A 65 -4.81 3.26 9.93
C ALA A 65 -3.67 4.24 10.21
N SER A 66 -2.43 3.90 9.83
CA SER A 66 -1.27 4.78 9.98
C SER A 66 -1.34 5.97 9.02
N ILE A 67 -1.75 5.75 7.76
CA ILE A 67 -1.94 6.82 6.77
C ILE A 67 -2.98 7.82 7.26
N LYS A 68 -4.13 7.34 7.75
CA LYS A 68 -5.21 8.21 8.27
C LYS A 68 -4.81 9.08 9.46
N LYS A 69 -3.77 8.70 10.21
CA LYS A 69 -3.23 9.48 11.35
C LYS A 69 -2.14 10.46 10.94
N ALA A 70 -1.59 10.30 9.74
CA ALA A 70 -0.47 11.09 9.24
C ALA A 70 -0.91 12.25 8.32
N ASP A 71 -2.18 12.26 7.90
CA ASP A 71 -2.89 13.45 7.41
C ASP A 71 -3.37 14.31 8.59
#